data_AF-A0A835GYU9-F1
#
_entry.id   AF-A0A835GYU9-F1
#
_cell.length_a   1.000
_cell.length_b   1.000
_cell.length_c   1.000
_cell.angle_alpha   90.00
_cell.angle_beta   90.00
_cell.angle_gamma   90.00
#
_symmetry.space_group_name_H-M   'P 1'
#
loop_
_entity.id
_entity.type
_entity.pdbx_description
1 polymer ?
#
loop_
_entity_poly.entity_id
_entity_poly.type
_entity_poly.pdbx_seq_one_letter_code
_entity_poly.pdbx_strand_id
1 'polypeptide(L)'
;MVELQKHSSHDLEQRQEQHFVEWFRARDVSTHNQYSHSCLVVNHCAGSKSFVRIRADMPVDPETQQEAGMIALYRKTHFSEKKGWVSHEAENNYERMVELQNQPTPEGSNPLTEEEIFYEVLGVRPGYKRGLGHGEAPPSRKRMAGYGHPNVDQLRARAEEAESQLEELREWKEAA
;
A
#
# COMPACT_ATOMS: atom_id res chain seq x y z
N MET A 1 -4.24 29.40 44.51
CA MET A 1 -5.05 28.20 44.26
C MET A 1 -5.24 28.10 42.76
N VAL A 2 -4.61 27.12 42.11
CA VAL A 2 -4.81 26.87 40.67
C VAL A 2 -5.93 25.84 40.58
N GLU A 3 -7.10 26.25 40.10
CA GLU A 3 -8.22 25.35 39.83
C GLU A 3 -7.81 24.34 38.76
N LEU A 4 -7.66 23.08 39.17
CA LEU A 4 -7.52 21.96 38.24
C LEU A 4 -8.84 21.80 37.50
N GLN A 5 -8.90 22.37 36.30
CA GLN A 5 -10.01 22.21 35.37
C GLN A 5 -10.10 20.74 34.97
N LYS A 6 -10.96 19.99 35.69
CA LYS A 6 -11.27 18.59 35.42
C LYS A 6 -12.03 18.54 34.10
N HIS A 7 -11.32 18.25 33.02
CA HIS A 7 -11.95 17.99 31.74
C HIS A 7 -12.71 16.67 31.85
N SER A 8 -14.02 16.71 31.59
CA SER A 8 -14.90 15.55 31.61
C SER A 8 -14.42 14.53 30.57
N SER A 9 -14.46 13.23 30.89
CA SER A 9 -14.02 12.16 29.98
C SER A 9 -14.72 12.22 28.61
N HIS A 10 -15.95 12.74 28.59
CA HIS A 10 -16.75 12.94 27.38
C HIS A 10 -16.19 14.04 26.45
N ASP A 11 -15.57 15.09 27.00
CA ASP A 11 -14.96 16.17 26.21
C ASP A 11 -13.65 15.73 25.53
N LEU A 12 -12.93 14.78 26.14
CA LEU A 12 -11.72 14.20 25.56
C LEU A 12 -12.07 13.26 24.40
N GLU A 13 -13.13 12.47 24.53
CA GLU A 13 -13.63 11.58 23.48
C GLU A 13 -14.15 12.37 22.28
N GLN A 14 -14.92 13.44 22.52
CA GLN A 14 -15.36 14.33 21.44
C GLN A 14 -14.19 15.05 20.74
N ARG A 15 -13.16 15.51 21.47
CA ARG A 15 -11.98 16.11 20.83
C ARG A 15 -11.20 15.11 19.99
N GLN A 16 -11.08 13.86 20.43
CA GLN A 16 -10.44 12.82 19.62
C GLN A 16 -11.27 12.50 18.38
N GLU A 17 -12.59 12.37 18.49
CA GLU A 17 -13.47 12.17 17.34
C GLU A 17 -13.40 13.33 16.34
N GLN A 18 -13.43 14.58 16.81
CA GLN A 18 -13.28 15.75 15.94
C GLN A 18 -11.91 15.78 15.26
N HIS A 19 -10.83 15.45 15.98
CA HIS A 19 -9.50 15.31 15.40
C HIS A 19 -9.45 14.18 14.35
N PHE A 20 -10.12 13.04 14.58
CA PHE A 20 -10.22 11.97 13.59
C PHE A 20 -11.01 12.41 12.35
N VAL A 21 -12.13 13.10 12.53
CA VAL A 21 -12.96 13.63 11.42
C VAL A 21 -12.19 14.67 10.62
N GLU A 22 -11.49 15.59 11.28
CA GLU A 22 -10.61 16.56 10.63
C GLU A 22 -9.44 15.88 9.94
N TRP A 23 -8.85 14.83 10.52
CA TRP A 23 -7.78 14.04 9.89
C TRP A 23 -8.26 13.31 8.63
N PHE A 24 -9.47 12.75 8.63
CA PHE A 24 -10.08 12.15 7.44
C PHE A 24 -10.47 13.20 6.39
N ARG A 25 -10.88 14.41 6.80
CA ARG A 25 -11.21 15.53 5.89
C ARG A 25 -9.96 16.20 5.32
N ALA A 26 -8.90 16.34 6.10
CA ALA A 26 -7.63 16.96 5.71
C ALA A 26 -6.79 16.04 4.81
N ARG A 27 -6.98 14.72 4.92
CA ARG A 27 -6.41 13.77 3.98
C ARG A 27 -7.22 13.82 2.69
N ASP A 28 -6.75 14.57 1.70
CA ASP A 28 -7.28 14.50 0.35
C ASP A 28 -6.97 13.11 -0.24
N VAL A 29 -7.88 12.16 0.04
CA VAL A 29 -7.77 10.76 -0.38
C VAL A 29 -7.70 10.67 -1.91
N SER A 30 -8.26 11.64 -2.64
CA SER A 30 -8.20 11.68 -4.09
C SER A 30 -6.77 11.94 -4.57
N THR A 31 -6.10 12.97 -4.07
CA THR A 31 -4.72 13.28 -4.46
C THR A 31 -3.75 12.15 -4.11
N HIS A 32 -3.90 11.55 -2.93
CA HIS A 32 -3.07 10.42 -2.52
C HIS A 32 -3.29 9.17 -3.38
N ASN A 33 -4.56 8.87 -3.73
CA ASN A 33 -4.87 7.77 -4.63
C ASN A 33 -4.36 8.03 -6.05
N GLN A 34 -4.45 9.27 -6.54
CA GLN A 34 -3.89 9.65 -7.84
C GLN A 34 -2.38 9.48 -7.87
N TYR A 35 -1.67 9.96 -6.83
CA TYR A 35 -0.24 9.74 -6.69
C TYR A 35 0.08 8.24 -6.65
N SER A 36 -0.63 7.47 -5.83
CA SER A 36 -0.44 6.02 -5.74
C SER A 36 -0.66 5.31 -7.09
N HIS A 37 -1.69 5.70 -7.84
CA HIS A 37 -1.95 5.22 -9.20
C HIS A 37 -0.85 5.60 -10.20
N SER A 38 -0.26 6.78 -10.05
CA SER A 38 0.86 7.23 -10.90
C SER A 38 2.14 6.44 -10.65
N CYS A 39 2.28 5.82 -9.48
CA CYS A 39 3.43 4.98 -9.13
C CYS A 39 3.28 3.52 -9.59
N LEU A 40 2.13 3.11 -10.13
CA LEU A 40 1.94 1.75 -10.64
C LEU A 40 2.52 1.62 -12.06
N VAL A 41 3.37 0.61 -12.27
CA VAL A 41 3.92 0.28 -13.60
C VAL A 41 2.80 -0.12 -14.57
N VAL A 42 1.83 -0.89 -14.07
CA VAL A 42 0.66 -1.30 -14.82
C VAL A 42 -0.58 -0.98 -14.00
N ASN A 43 -1.43 -0.10 -14.55
CA ASN A 43 -2.74 0.22 -14.00
C ASN A 43 -3.80 -0.77 -14.48
N HIS A 44 -4.99 -0.78 -13.89
CA HIS A 44 -6.15 -1.55 -14.36
C HIS A 44 -7.36 -0.65 -14.63
N CYS A 45 -8.30 -1.09 -15.46
CA CYS A 45 -9.54 -0.37 -15.79
C CYS A 45 -10.79 -1.00 -15.16
N ALA A 46 -10.62 -1.90 -14.20
CA ALA A 46 -11.68 -2.69 -13.57
C ALA A 46 -12.60 -1.94 -12.57
N GLY A 47 -12.41 -0.63 -12.40
CA GLY A 47 -13.18 0.20 -11.47
C GLY A 47 -12.94 -0.15 -10.00
N SER A 48 -13.97 0.02 -9.17
CA SER A 48 -13.90 -0.18 -7.71
C SER A 48 -14.10 -1.64 -7.26
N LYS A 49 -14.42 -2.55 -8.17
CA LYS A 49 -14.58 -3.98 -7.83
C LYS A 49 -13.22 -4.61 -7.57
N SER A 50 -13.13 -5.42 -6.52
CA SER A 50 -11.93 -6.24 -6.27
C SER A 50 -11.79 -7.31 -7.35
N PHE A 51 -10.55 -7.73 -7.64
CA PHE A 51 -10.28 -8.76 -8.65
C PHE A 51 -10.94 -10.10 -8.29
N VAL A 52 -11.01 -10.44 -7.00
CA VAL A 52 -11.74 -11.63 -6.52
C VAL A 52 -13.22 -11.55 -6.90
N ARG A 53 -13.84 -10.37 -6.72
CA ARG A 53 -15.24 -10.18 -7.08
C ARG A 53 -15.46 -10.23 -8.60
N ILE A 54 -14.56 -9.62 -9.36
CA ILE A 54 -14.61 -9.67 -10.83
C ILE A 54 -14.49 -11.12 -11.31
N ARG A 55 -13.60 -11.91 -10.70
CA ARG A 55 -13.44 -13.32 -11.05
C ARG A 55 -14.69 -14.15 -10.76
N ALA A 56 -15.33 -13.93 -9.62
CA ALA A 56 -16.57 -14.60 -9.26
C ALA A 56 -17.76 -14.18 -10.16
N ASP A 57 -17.76 -12.94 -10.67
CA ASP A 57 -18.79 -12.43 -11.59
C ASP A 57 -18.53 -12.87 -13.05
N MET A 58 -17.37 -13.45 -13.38
CA MET A 58 -17.07 -13.93 -14.73
C MET A 58 -17.81 -15.24 -15.03
N PRO A 59 -18.17 -15.48 -16.31
CA PRO A 59 -18.83 -16.72 -16.70
C PRO A 59 -17.95 -17.92 -16.34
N VAL A 60 -18.56 -18.86 -15.63
CA VAL A 60 -17.99 -20.18 -15.34
C VAL A 60 -18.28 -21.05 -16.56
N ASP A 61 -17.31 -21.87 -16.95
CA ASP A 61 -17.52 -22.85 -18.01
C ASP A 61 -18.60 -23.86 -17.55
N PRO A 62 -19.72 -23.98 -18.30
CA PRO A 62 -20.84 -24.82 -17.89
C PRO A 62 -20.51 -26.32 -17.86
N GLU A 63 -19.48 -26.78 -18.58
CA GLU A 63 -19.06 -28.19 -18.56
C GLU A 63 -18.07 -28.48 -17.43
N THR A 64 -17.05 -27.65 -17.25
CA THR A 64 -15.98 -27.90 -16.28
C THR A 64 -16.28 -27.33 -14.88
N GLN A 65 -17.30 -26.46 -14.75
CA GLN A 65 -17.58 -25.65 -13.56
C GLN A 65 -16.36 -24.86 -13.05
N GLN A 66 -15.37 -24.65 -13.91
CA GLN A 66 -14.11 -24.03 -13.54
C GLN A 66 -14.24 -22.51 -13.61
N GLU A 67 -13.82 -21.84 -12.54
CA GLU A 67 -13.75 -20.37 -12.51
C GLU A 67 -12.83 -19.86 -13.64
N ALA A 68 -13.12 -18.66 -14.13
CA ALA A 68 -12.27 -18.01 -15.11
C ALA A 68 -10.82 -17.91 -14.61
N GLY A 69 -9.90 -18.42 -15.42
CA GLY A 69 -8.49 -18.48 -15.10
C GLY A 69 -7.81 -17.11 -15.01
N MET A 70 -6.57 -17.11 -14.53
CA MET A 70 -5.83 -15.87 -14.21
C MET A 70 -5.56 -15.02 -15.46
N ILE A 71 -5.36 -15.67 -16.60
CA ILE A 71 -5.08 -14.99 -17.87
C ILE A 71 -6.34 -14.27 -18.36
N ALA A 72 -7.50 -14.92 -18.26
CA ALA A 72 -8.79 -14.31 -18.59
C ALA A 72 -9.12 -13.12 -17.67
N LEU A 73 -8.87 -13.27 -16.37
CA LEU A 73 -9.03 -12.19 -15.40
C LEU A 73 -8.13 -10.98 -15.74
N TYR A 74 -6.88 -11.23 -16.13
CA TYR A 74 -5.95 -10.18 -16.51
C TYR A 74 -6.48 -9.36 -17.67
N ARG A 75 -6.89 -10.03 -18.76
CA ARG A 75 -7.51 -9.37 -19.92
C ARG A 75 -8.74 -8.57 -19.51
N LYS A 76 -9.65 -9.15 -18.72
CA LYS A 76 -10.88 -8.48 -18.27
C LYS A 76 -10.61 -7.19 -17.48
N THR A 77 -9.50 -7.15 -16.73
CA THR A 77 -9.17 -6.04 -15.83
C THR A 77 -8.27 -4.98 -16.47
N HIS A 78 -7.51 -5.32 -17.52
CA HIS A 78 -6.51 -4.46 -18.16
C HIS A 78 -6.83 -4.09 -19.63
N PHE A 79 -7.91 -4.64 -20.19
CA PHE A 79 -8.40 -4.30 -21.52
C PHE A 79 -9.79 -3.68 -21.45
N SER A 80 -10.00 -2.61 -22.22
CA SER A 80 -11.29 -1.99 -22.46
C SER A 80 -11.69 -2.12 -23.92
N GLU A 81 -12.90 -2.56 -24.21
CA GLU A 81 -13.42 -2.64 -25.59
C GLU A 81 -13.41 -1.28 -26.32
N LYS A 82 -13.50 -0.17 -25.57
CA LYS A 82 -13.53 1.19 -26.16
C LYS A 82 -12.15 1.81 -26.32
N LYS A 83 -11.22 1.51 -25.41
CA LYS A 83 -9.91 2.19 -25.31
C LYS A 83 -8.72 1.28 -25.62
N GLY A 84 -8.93 -0.03 -25.75
CA GLY A 84 -7.88 -1.02 -25.85
C GLY A 84 -7.21 -1.31 -24.51
N TRP A 85 -5.93 -1.68 -24.57
CA TRP A 85 -5.09 -1.92 -23.40
C TRP A 85 -4.84 -0.65 -22.60
N VAL A 86 -4.76 -0.79 -21.28
CA VAL A 86 -4.47 0.31 -20.35
C VAL A 86 -3.05 0.88 -20.49
N SER A 87 -2.10 0.07 -20.94
CA SER A 87 -0.72 0.47 -21.27
C SER A 87 -0.09 -0.55 -22.21
N HIS A 88 1.03 -0.19 -22.85
CA HIS A 88 1.79 -1.11 -23.69
C HIS A 88 2.37 -2.29 -22.87
N GLU A 89 2.88 -2.04 -21.66
CA GLU A 89 3.26 -3.12 -20.73
C GLU A 89 2.11 -4.10 -20.44
N ALA A 90 0.86 -3.62 -20.33
CA ALA A 90 -0.27 -4.52 -20.10
C ALA A 90 -0.51 -5.45 -21.29
N GLU A 91 -0.38 -4.94 -22.50
CA GLU A 91 -0.45 -5.73 -23.74
C GLU A 91 0.68 -6.76 -23.78
N ASN A 92 1.93 -6.33 -23.60
CA ASN A 92 3.09 -7.22 -23.64
C ASN A 92 3.01 -8.33 -22.57
N ASN A 93 2.54 -8.01 -21.37
CA ASN A 93 2.31 -8.99 -20.32
C ASN A 93 1.26 -10.03 -20.75
N TYR A 94 0.15 -9.59 -21.34
CA TYR A 94 -0.89 -10.51 -21.81
C TYR A 94 -0.38 -11.40 -22.94
N GLU A 95 0.33 -10.83 -23.92
CA GLU A 95 0.94 -11.58 -25.02
C GLU A 95 1.91 -12.63 -24.50
N ARG A 96 2.75 -12.28 -23.51
CA ARG A 96 3.68 -13.20 -22.88
C ARG A 96 2.97 -14.34 -22.14
N MET A 97 1.86 -14.06 -21.46
CA MET A 97 1.02 -15.09 -20.83
C MET A 97 0.46 -16.06 -21.86
N VAL A 98 -0.07 -15.55 -22.97
CA VAL A 98 -0.61 -16.37 -24.07
C VAL A 98 0.48 -17.19 -24.75
N GLU A 99 1.67 -16.61 -24.94
CA GLU A 99 2.82 -17.33 -25.49
C GLU A 99 3.20 -18.52 -24.60
N LEU A 100 3.37 -18.29 -23.29
CA LEU A 100 3.68 -19.36 -22.32
C LEU A 100 2.59 -20.44 -22.27
N GLN A 101 1.31 -20.06 -22.38
CA GLN A 101 0.19 -21.01 -22.41
C GLN A 101 0.23 -21.91 -23.65
N ASN A 102 0.75 -21.42 -24.77
CA ASN A 102 0.85 -22.16 -26.03
C ASN A 102 2.20 -22.92 -26.18
N GLN A 103 3.14 -22.78 -25.24
CA GLN A 103 4.41 -23.48 -25.32
C GLN A 103 4.22 -24.99 -25.13
N PRO A 104 4.87 -25.82 -25.97
CA PRO A 104 4.80 -27.27 -25.82
C PRO A 104 5.42 -27.68 -24.48
N THR A 105 4.71 -28.56 -23.77
CA THR A 105 5.21 -29.10 -22.51
C THR A 105 6.46 -29.96 -22.77
N PRO A 106 7.58 -29.72 -22.05
CA PRO A 106 8.75 -30.58 -22.13
C PRO A 106 8.39 -32.05 -21.84
N GLU A 107 9.07 -32.97 -22.51
CA GLU A 107 8.81 -34.40 -22.38
C GLU A 107 9.08 -34.85 -20.93
N GLY A 108 8.01 -35.24 -20.22
CA GLY A 108 8.07 -35.68 -18.82
C GLY A 108 7.71 -34.64 -17.74
N SER A 109 7.29 -33.42 -18.10
CA SER A 109 6.74 -32.45 -17.13
C SER A 109 5.24 -32.23 -17.32
N ASN A 110 4.58 -31.66 -16.30
CA ASN A 110 3.21 -31.16 -16.45
C ASN A 110 3.22 -29.82 -17.19
N PRO A 111 2.17 -29.48 -17.97
CA PRO A 111 2.00 -28.14 -18.52
C PRO A 111 1.93 -27.12 -17.38
N LEU A 112 2.43 -25.91 -17.63
CA LEU A 112 2.30 -24.80 -16.70
C LEU A 112 0.82 -24.48 -16.48
N THR A 113 0.43 -24.34 -15.22
CA THR A 113 -0.90 -23.85 -14.85
C THR A 113 -1.04 -22.35 -15.15
N GLU A 114 -2.27 -21.86 -15.33
CA GLU A 114 -2.49 -20.43 -15.58
C GLU A 114 -1.96 -19.56 -14.43
N GLU A 115 -2.07 -20.02 -13.18
CA GLU A 115 -1.50 -19.33 -12.02
C GLU A 115 0.03 -19.23 -12.11
N GLU A 116 0.71 -20.31 -12.47
CA GLU A 116 2.17 -20.32 -12.63
C GLU A 116 2.60 -19.35 -13.74
N ILE A 117 1.92 -19.39 -14.89
CA ILE A 117 2.17 -18.45 -15.99
C ILE A 117 1.95 -17.00 -15.53
N PHE A 118 0.88 -16.74 -14.79
CA PHE A 118 0.57 -15.40 -14.29
C PHE A 118 1.67 -14.88 -13.34
N TYR A 119 2.18 -15.73 -12.45
CA TYR A 119 3.28 -15.36 -11.55
C TYR A 119 4.64 -15.26 -12.25
N GLU A 120 4.89 -16.05 -13.29
CA GLU A 120 6.09 -15.95 -14.12
C GLU A 120 6.14 -14.57 -14.81
N VAL A 121 5.02 -14.11 -15.36
CA VAL A 121 4.95 -12.85 -16.11
C VAL A 121 4.91 -11.63 -15.18
N LEU A 122 4.05 -11.63 -14.16
CA LEU A 122 3.86 -10.45 -13.30
C LEU A 122 4.78 -10.44 -12.07
N GLY A 123 5.45 -11.56 -11.81
CA GLY A 123 6.22 -11.78 -10.60
C GLY A 123 5.36 -12.11 -9.39
N VAL A 124 6.03 -12.59 -8.34
CA VAL A 124 5.45 -12.71 -7.01
C VAL A 124 5.90 -11.52 -6.18
N ARG A 125 4.96 -10.80 -5.57
CA ARG A 125 5.32 -9.67 -4.71
C ARG A 125 6.05 -10.17 -3.46
N PRO A 126 7.33 -9.82 -3.25
CA PRO A 126 8.07 -10.27 -2.07
C PRO A 126 7.40 -9.72 -0.81
N GLY A 127 7.20 -10.60 0.18
CA GLY A 127 6.54 -10.25 1.44
C GLY A 127 5.02 -10.44 1.47
N TYR A 128 4.34 -10.71 0.36
CA TYR A 128 2.91 -11.08 0.42
C TYR A 128 2.76 -12.61 0.41
N LYS A 129 2.59 -13.19 1.60
CA LYS A 129 2.28 -14.62 1.76
C LYS A 129 0.76 -14.79 1.91
N ARG A 130 0.13 -15.45 0.94
CA ARG A 130 -1.33 -15.71 0.93
C ARG A 130 -1.73 -16.38 2.26
N GLY A 131 -2.68 -15.79 2.99
CA GLY A 131 -3.17 -16.29 4.28
C GLY A 131 -2.45 -15.76 5.53
N LEU A 132 -1.43 -14.91 5.40
CA LEU A 132 -0.67 -14.35 6.53
C LEU A 132 -0.83 -12.82 6.72
N GLY A 133 -1.76 -12.17 6.00
CA GLY A 133 -1.93 -10.71 6.05
C GLY A 133 -0.78 -9.93 5.37
N HIS A 134 -0.61 -8.65 5.73
CA HIS A 134 0.44 -7.78 5.20
C HIS A 134 1.84 -8.20 5.71
N GLY A 135 2.43 -9.25 5.12
CA GLY A 135 3.83 -9.63 5.27
C GLY A 135 4.34 -9.79 6.70
N GLU A 136 5.65 -10.00 6.83
CA GLU A 136 6.28 -10.00 8.14
C GLU A 136 6.04 -8.64 8.79
N ALA A 137 5.39 -8.64 9.95
CA ALA A 137 5.13 -7.43 10.69
C ALA A 137 6.44 -6.64 10.82
N PRO A 138 6.44 -5.33 10.53
CA PRO A 138 7.62 -4.50 10.74
C PRO A 138 8.14 -4.79 12.15
N PRO A 139 9.47 -4.92 12.33
CA PRO A 139 10.04 -5.30 13.60
C PRO A 139 9.38 -4.48 14.70
N SER A 140 8.68 -5.16 15.63
CA SER A 140 7.95 -4.49 16.71
C SER A 140 8.85 -3.40 17.29
N ARG A 141 8.29 -2.25 17.66
CA ARG A 141 9.01 -1.03 18.07
C ARG A 141 10.19 -1.28 19.06
N LYS A 142 10.17 -2.41 19.78
CA LYS A 142 11.27 -2.95 20.60
C LYS A 142 12.57 -3.28 19.84
N ARG A 143 12.51 -3.67 18.57
CA ARG A 143 13.68 -3.96 17.70
C ARG A 143 14.27 -2.73 17.01
N MET A 144 13.56 -1.60 16.99
CA MET A 144 14.12 -0.31 16.53
C MET A 144 15.03 0.36 17.56
N ALA A 145 15.04 -0.11 18.82
CA ALA A 145 15.95 0.38 19.85
C ALA A 145 17.44 0.13 19.54
N GLY A 146 17.76 -0.69 18.53
CA GLY A 146 19.12 -0.91 18.06
C GLY A 146 19.64 0.15 17.07
N TYR A 147 18.77 0.94 16.45
CA TYR A 147 19.17 2.05 15.56
C TYR A 147 18.91 3.37 16.26
N GLY A 148 19.80 3.69 17.20
CA GLY A 148 20.17 5.02 17.71
C GLY A 148 19.17 6.18 17.58
N HIS A 149 17.93 6.02 18.04
CA HIS A 149 17.08 7.17 18.30
C HIS A 149 17.36 7.65 19.73
N PRO A 150 17.86 8.88 19.95
CA PRO A 150 18.05 9.40 21.30
C PRO A 150 16.70 9.40 22.03
N ASN A 151 16.72 9.04 23.31
CA ASN A 151 15.53 9.08 24.15
C ASN A 151 14.97 10.52 24.18
N VAL A 152 13.65 10.67 24.29
CA VAL A 152 12.94 11.95 24.39
C VAL A 152 13.54 12.84 25.49
N ASP A 153 14.01 12.25 26.59
CA ASP A 153 14.68 12.98 27.66
C ASP A 153 16.03 13.60 27.22
N GLN A 154 16.79 12.90 26.38
CA GLN A 154 18.04 13.43 25.81
C GLN A 154 17.76 14.54 24.80
N LEU A 155 16.68 14.43 24.02
CA LEU A 155 16.25 15.48 23.10
C LEU A 155 15.78 16.73 23.86
N ARG A 156 15.07 16.55 24.98
CA ARG A 156 14.63 17.64 25.84
C ARG A 156 15.81 18.36 26.49
N ALA A 157 16.77 17.62 27.05
CA ALA A 157 17.97 18.21 27.65
C ALA A 157 18.77 19.02 26.61
N ARG A 158 18.91 18.51 25.38
CA ARG A 158 19.61 19.21 24.30
C ARG A 158 18.87 20.47 23.82
N ALA A 159 17.54 20.48 23.89
CA ALA A 159 16.74 21.66 23.55
C ALA A 159 16.92 22.77 24.60
N GLU A 160 16.89 22.41 25.88
CA GLU A 160 17.10 23.35 26.99
C GLU A 160 18.52 23.95 26.95
N GLU A 161 19.54 23.15 26.65
CA GLU A 161 20.91 23.65 26.46
C GLU A 161 21.03 24.61 25.27
N ALA A 162 20.38 24.29 24.15
CA ALA A 162 20.39 25.16 22.97
C ALA A 162 19.65 26.48 23.22
N GLU A 163 18.56 26.46 23.99
CA GLU A 163 17.85 27.67 24.42
C GLU A 163 18.72 28.54 25.34
N SER A 164 19.41 27.94 26.31
CA SER A 164 20.36 28.66 27.18
C SER A 164 21.48 29.34 26.39
N GLN A 165 22.05 28.66 25.38
CA GLN A 165 23.09 29.26 24.55
C GLN A 165 22.58 30.41 23.67
N LEU A 166 21.31 30.36 23.24
CA LEU A 166 20.69 31.46 22.51
C LEU A 166 20.44 32.68 23.40
N GLU A 167 20.05 32.46 24.66
CA GLU A 167 19.89 33.53 25.66
C GLU A 167 21.23 34.22 25.92
N GLU A 168 22.31 33.47 26.19
CA GLU A 168 23.65 34.03 26.39
C GLU A 168 24.16 34.82 25.16
N LEU A 169 23.91 34.31 23.95
CA LEU A 169 24.26 35.02 22.71
C LEU A 169 23.45 36.32 22.52
N ARG A 170 22.19 36.35 22.99
CA ARG A 170 21.35 37.56 22.96
C ARG A 170 21.89 38.59 23.95
N GLU A 171 22.18 38.18 25.18
CA GLU A 171 22.76 39.05 26.19
C GLU A 171 24.11 39.63 25.74
N TRP A 172 24.98 38.82 25.12
CA TRP A 172 26.25 39.29 24.56
C TRP A 172 26.07 40.30 23.41
N LYS A 173 25.03 40.13 22.58
CA LYS A 173 24.70 41.07 21.50
C LYS A 173 24.06 42.37 21.98
N GLU A 174 23.35 42.35 23.11
CA GLU A 174 22.74 43.54 23.71
C GLU A 174 23.74 44.32 24.57
N ALA A 175 24.79 43.66 25.06
CA ALA A 175 25.89 44.28 25.81
C ALA A 175 27.01 44.90 24.94
N ALA A 176 26.93 44.77 23.62
CA ALA A 176 27.86 45.31 22.63
C ALA A 176 27.28 46.53 21.90
#